data_AF-M0N6S5-F1
#
_entry.id   AF-M0N6S5-F1
#
_cell.length_a   1.000
_cell.length_b   1.000
_cell.length_c   1.000
_cell.angle_alpha   90.00
_cell.angle_beta   90.00
_cell.angle_gamma   90.00
#
_symmetry.space_group_name_H-M   'P 1'
#
loop_
_entity.id
_entity.type
_entity.pdbx_description
1 polymer ?
#
loop_
_entity_poly.entity_id
_entity_poly.type
_entity_poly.pdbx_seq_one_letter_code
_entity_poly.pdbx_strand_id
1 'polypeptide(L)'
;MVSPGTLTALTALADGSQAEYEPTIDTETGAVSYPDAEMRLDAGDPDAFELLESLAKREILGKTFEEKVYLCPGCGAEGMAYTTACPSCGSAHTVETELFEHLSCGHIAAREAFEAGPDEYVCPDCEAHLDSLDEIESGHRHVCQDCGSYAEQPEHGLRCRDCGDIYTPGDATERVLCRYALTDEGTRWVEAQLAARESMVETLEERGFDARANTTVTTDRGDRPVHVYGEDELLDSRVVAAIHERPGREAATQLRDIAAAVDARPYLVTTLGSVEKDVVSIAEGADMRILSADTEGSLSNDYQITEGKRTSPSLVQRIASAVRQP
;
A
#
# COMPACT_ATOMS: atom_id res chain seq x y z
N MET A 1 -4.48 15.24 -5.33
CA MET A 1 -4.79 15.20 -6.78
C MET A 1 -5.75 14.05 -6.99
N VAL A 2 -6.54 14.14 -8.05
CA VAL A 2 -7.56 13.13 -8.37
C VAL A 2 -7.35 12.80 -9.83
N SER A 3 -6.81 11.62 -10.10
CA SER A 3 -6.78 11.09 -11.46
C SER A 3 -8.18 10.63 -11.89
N PRO A 4 -8.40 10.38 -13.18
CA PRO A 4 -9.63 9.74 -13.66
C PRO A 4 -9.90 8.39 -12.99
N GLY A 5 -8.88 7.54 -12.80
CA GLY A 5 -8.97 6.27 -12.10
C GLY A 5 -9.38 6.42 -10.64
N THR A 6 -8.73 7.33 -9.89
CA THR A 6 -9.14 7.65 -8.50
C THR A 6 -10.60 8.11 -8.43
N LEU A 7 -11.03 8.99 -9.36
CA LEU A 7 -12.42 9.44 -9.39
C LEU A 7 -13.37 8.30 -9.74
N THR A 8 -13.00 7.41 -10.67
CA THR A 8 -13.78 6.22 -11.04
C THR A 8 -13.95 5.29 -9.84
N ALA A 9 -12.88 5.04 -9.06
CA ALA A 9 -12.95 4.26 -7.84
C ALA A 9 -13.88 4.89 -6.79
N LEU A 10 -13.85 6.21 -6.62
CA LEU A 10 -14.72 6.90 -5.68
C LEU A 10 -16.18 6.99 -6.16
N THR A 11 -16.42 7.16 -7.47
CA THR A 11 -17.77 7.15 -8.06
C THR A 11 -18.46 5.81 -7.84
N ALA A 12 -17.73 4.69 -7.98
CA ALA A 12 -18.31 3.37 -7.73
C ALA A 12 -18.79 3.19 -6.28
N LEU A 13 -18.13 3.83 -5.30
CA LEU A 13 -18.62 3.86 -3.92
C LEU A 13 -19.85 4.77 -3.77
N ALA A 14 -19.86 5.91 -4.45
CA ALA A 14 -20.94 6.89 -4.36
C ALA A 14 -22.25 6.41 -5.01
N ASP A 15 -22.17 5.69 -6.13
CA ASP A 15 -23.34 5.16 -6.86
C ASP A 15 -23.79 3.76 -6.36
N GLY A 16 -23.04 3.16 -5.44
CA GLY A 16 -23.33 1.87 -4.84
C GLY A 16 -22.95 0.64 -5.69
N SER A 17 -22.26 0.83 -6.83
CA SER A 17 -21.69 -0.26 -7.62
C SER A 17 -20.59 -1.02 -6.86
N GLN A 18 -19.97 -0.36 -5.89
CA GLN A 18 -19.10 -0.94 -4.89
C GLN A 18 -19.57 -0.47 -3.51
N ALA A 19 -19.74 -1.36 -2.54
CA ALA A 19 -20.10 -0.94 -1.18
C ALA A 19 -18.88 -0.41 -0.42
N GLU A 20 -17.79 -1.20 -0.42
CA GLU A 20 -16.55 -0.91 0.28
C GLU A 20 -15.37 -1.52 -0.51
N TYR A 21 -14.15 -1.02 -0.28
CA TYR A 21 -12.93 -1.67 -0.77
C TYR A 21 -12.30 -2.49 0.36
N GLU A 22 -12.26 -3.81 0.18
CA GLU A 22 -11.74 -4.75 1.17
C GLU A 22 -10.35 -5.30 0.76
N PRO A 23 -9.44 -5.53 1.71
CA PRO A 23 -8.16 -6.14 1.43
C PRO A 23 -8.32 -7.63 1.11
N THR A 24 -7.48 -8.15 0.23
CA THR A 24 -7.29 -9.58 -0.01
C THR A 24 -5.84 -9.94 0.27
N ILE A 25 -5.61 -11.11 0.89
CA ILE A 25 -4.28 -11.65 1.15
C ILE A 25 -4.13 -12.94 0.36
N ASP A 26 -3.14 -13.00 -0.52
CA ASP A 26 -2.79 -14.22 -1.22
C ASP A 26 -2.21 -15.26 -0.24
N THR A 27 -2.76 -16.47 -0.23
CA THR A 27 -2.42 -17.48 0.79
C THR A 27 -1.04 -18.13 0.57
N GLU A 28 -0.54 -18.11 -0.67
CA GLU A 28 0.74 -18.71 -1.03
C GLU A 28 1.89 -17.73 -0.81
N THR A 29 1.70 -16.49 -1.27
CA THR A 29 2.71 -15.43 -1.30
C THR A 29 2.63 -14.45 -0.13
N GLY A 30 1.46 -14.31 0.50
CA GLY A 30 1.22 -13.32 1.55
C GLY A 30 1.02 -11.89 1.03
N ALA A 31 1.02 -11.69 -0.30
CA ALA A 31 0.82 -10.38 -0.92
C ALA A 31 -0.56 -9.82 -0.58
N VAL A 32 -0.61 -8.53 -0.24
CA VAL A 32 -1.86 -7.81 0.03
C VAL A 32 -2.26 -7.03 -1.21
N SER A 33 -3.55 -7.08 -1.54
CA SER A 33 -4.13 -6.28 -2.62
C SER A 33 -5.50 -5.74 -2.24
N TYR A 34 -5.98 -4.77 -3.00
CA TYR A 34 -7.36 -4.27 -2.96
C TYR A 34 -8.00 -4.46 -4.33
N PRO A 35 -8.38 -5.69 -4.72
CA PRO A 35 -8.67 -6.02 -6.12
C PRO A 35 -9.75 -5.14 -6.75
N ASP A 36 -10.81 -4.83 -6.01
CA ASP A 36 -11.90 -3.98 -6.50
C ASP A 36 -11.46 -2.53 -6.69
N ALA A 37 -10.56 -2.01 -5.85
CA ALA A 37 -10.01 -0.68 -6.04
C ALA A 37 -9.06 -0.69 -7.24
N GLU A 38 -8.11 -1.63 -7.28
CA GLU A 38 -7.09 -1.78 -8.33
C GLU A 38 -7.70 -1.90 -9.73
N MET A 39 -8.82 -2.64 -9.87
CA MET A 39 -9.54 -2.77 -11.14
C MET A 39 -10.03 -1.44 -11.71
N ARG A 40 -10.20 -0.42 -10.86
CA ARG A 40 -10.74 0.90 -11.22
C ARG A 40 -9.66 1.98 -11.31
N LEU A 41 -8.45 1.70 -10.84
CA LEU A 41 -7.33 2.63 -10.89
C LEU A 41 -6.62 2.58 -12.24
N ASP A 42 -6.07 3.71 -12.64
CA ASP A 42 -5.25 3.81 -13.84
C ASP A 42 -3.80 3.35 -13.53
N ALA A 43 -3.06 2.89 -14.52
CA ALA A 43 -1.67 2.45 -14.34
C ALA A 43 -0.70 3.53 -13.81
N GLY A 44 -1.09 4.80 -13.86
CA GLY A 44 -0.34 5.93 -13.31
C GLY A 44 -0.75 6.33 -11.89
N ASP A 45 -1.75 5.67 -11.31
CA ASP A 45 -2.20 5.93 -9.95
C ASP A 45 -1.23 5.35 -8.92
N PRO A 46 -1.23 5.88 -7.68
CA PRO A 46 -0.53 5.26 -6.57
C PRO A 46 -1.03 3.83 -6.34
N ASP A 47 -0.22 3.03 -5.65
CA ASP A 47 -0.65 1.75 -5.11
C ASP A 47 -1.98 1.90 -4.34
N ALA A 48 -2.87 0.90 -4.49
CA ALA A 48 -4.23 1.00 -3.97
C ALA A 48 -4.26 1.22 -2.45
N PHE A 49 -3.39 0.56 -1.68
CA PHE A 49 -3.30 0.79 -0.24
C PHE A 49 -2.86 2.22 0.07
N GLU A 50 -1.82 2.72 -0.61
CA GLU A 50 -1.34 4.10 -0.42
C GLU A 50 -2.42 5.14 -0.76
N LEU A 51 -3.15 4.92 -1.85
CA LEU A 51 -4.24 5.78 -2.28
C LEU A 51 -5.39 5.80 -1.27
N LEU A 52 -5.89 4.63 -0.86
CA LEU A 52 -6.99 4.48 0.09
C LEU A 52 -6.64 5.09 1.45
N GLU A 53 -5.42 4.86 1.95
CA GLU A 53 -4.93 5.50 3.18
C GLU A 53 -4.82 7.02 3.04
N SER A 54 -4.43 7.52 1.86
CA SER A 54 -4.36 8.98 1.61
C SER A 54 -5.74 9.64 1.60
N LEU A 55 -6.75 8.95 1.08
CA LEU A 55 -8.14 9.40 1.05
C LEU A 55 -8.79 9.31 2.44
N ALA A 56 -8.47 8.27 3.21
CA ALA A 56 -8.91 8.13 4.59
C ALA A 56 -8.32 9.21 5.51
N LYS A 57 -7.04 9.56 5.32
CA LYS A 57 -6.40 10.70 6.04
C LYS A 57 -7.06 12.05 5.75
N ARG A 58 -7.82 12.16 4.66
CA ARG A 58 -8.57 13.34 4.25
C ARG A 58 -10.06 13.23 4.60
N GLU A 59 -10.46 12.20 5.33
CA GLU A 59 -11.85 11.94 5.74
C GLU A 59 -12.83 11.72 4.57
N ILE A 60 -12.33 11.58 3.33
CA ILE A 60 -13.12 11.20 2.15
C ILE A 60 -13.58 9.74 2.29
N LEU A 61 -12.69 8.89 2.80
CA LEU A 61 -13.01 7.50 3.13
C LEU A 61 -13.01 7.30 4.64
N GLY A 62 -14.01 6.60 5.13
CA GLY A 62 -13.99 5.98 6.45
C GLY A 62 -13.20 4.69 6.35
N LYS A 63 -12.51 4.30 7.43
CA LYS A 63 -11.79 3.04 7.47
C LYS A 63 -12.14 2.21 8.71
N THR A 64 -12.37 0.94 8.49
CA THR A 64 -12.70 -0.05 9.52
C THR A 64 -11.61 -1.11 9.52
N PHE A 65 -11.05 -1.41 10.70
CA PHE A 65 -10.05 -2.47 10.86
C PHE A 65 -10.60 -3.79 10.32
N GLU A 66 -9.78 -4.49 9.52
CA GLU A 66 -10.10 -5.82 9.01
C GLU A 66 -9.09 -6.84 9.50
N GLU A 67 -7.81 -6.61 9.20
CA GLU A 67 -6.73 -7.54 9.51
C GLU A 67 -5.40 -6.80 9.71
N LYS A 68 -4.39 -7.54 10.14
CA LYS A 68 -3.01 -7.06 10.26
C LYS A 68 -2.07 -8.08 9.66
N VAL A 69 -1.13 -7.60 8.84
CA VAL A 69 -0.03 -8.41 8.32
C VAL A 69 1.31 -7.89 8.81
N TYR A 70 2.33 -8.73 8.70
CA TYR A 70 3.72 -8.36 9.01
C TYR A 70 4.50 -8.15 7.73
N LEU A 71 5.28 -7.06 7.69
CA LEU A 71 6.20 -6.72 6.63
C LEU A 71 7.61 -7.15 7.00
N CYS A 72 8.32 -7.73 6.03
CA CYS A 72 9.71 -8.10 6.17
C CYS A 72 10.60 -6.86 6.38
N PRO A 73 11.36 -6.77 7.50
CA PRO A 73 12.30 -5.66 7.72
C PRO A 73 13.43 -5.59 6.66
N GLY A 74 13.81 -6.73 6.08
CA GLY A 74 14.90 -6.82 5.10
C GLY A 74 14.50 -6.37 3.70
N CYS A 75 13.40 -6.90 3.15
CA CYS A 75 13.00 -6.66 1.76
C CYS A 75 11.66 -5.92 1.60
N GLY A 76 10.91 -5.68 2.67
CA GLY A 76 9.61 -5.00 2.63
C GLY A 76 8.43 -5.88 2.18
N ALA A 77 8.67 -7.16 1.84
CA ALA A 77 7.63 -8.09 1.43
C ALA A 77 6.54 -8.25 2.50
N GLU A 78 5.31 -8.40 2.05
CA GLU A 78 4.13 -8.50 2.91
C GLU A 78 3.83 -9.94 3.34
N GLY A 79 2.92 -10.11 4.31
CA GLY A 79 2.38 -11.41 4.69
C GLY A 79 3.42 -12.44 5.12
N MET A 80 4.36 -12.03 5.98
CA MET A 80 5.33 -12.96 6.57
C MET A 80 4.63 -14.14 7.25
N ALA A 81 5.18 -15.33 7.08
CA ALA A 81 4.61 -16.57 7.62
C ALA A 81 5.15 -16.85 9.02
N TYR A 82 4.28 -17.23 9.95
CA TYR A 82 4.72 -17.76 11.23
C TYR A 82 5.57 -19.03 11.03
N THR A 83 6.65 -19.13 11.80
CA THR A 83 7.53 -20.29 11.84
C THR A 83 8.16 -20.44 13.23
N THR A 84 8.95 -21.48 13.38
CA THR A 84 9.81 -21.72 14.55
C THR A 84 11.26 -21.79 14.11
N ALA A 85 12.18 -21.30 14.93
CA ALA A 85 13.60 -21.19 14.61
C ALA A 85 14.49 -21.71 15.75
N CYS A 86 15.71 -22.09 15.40
CA CYS A 86 16.74 -22.48 16.33
C CYS A 86 17.21 -21.27 17.15
N PRO A 87 17.16 -21.30 18.49
CA PRO A 87 17.60 -20.19 19.33
C PRO A 87 19.10 -19.86 19.18
N SER A 88 19.91 -20.84 18.74
CA SER A 88 21.36 -20.66 18.63
C SER A 88 21.81 -20.05 17.31
N CYS A 89 21.09 -20.29 16.20
CA CYS A 89 21.51 -19.85 14.87
C CYS A 89 20.42 -19.23 13.98
N GLY A 90 19.16 -19.20 14.44
CA GLY A 90 18.03 -18.65 13.71
C GLY A 90 17.47 -19.53 12.58
N SER A 91 18.04 -20.71 12.31
CA SER A 91 17.52 -21.61 11.27
C SER A 91 16.15 -22.19 11.61
N ALA A 92 15.23 -22.25 10.64
CA ALA A 92 13.95 -22.95 10.78
C ALA A 92 14.05 -24.48 10.68
N HIS A 93 15.23 -25.03 10.41
CA HIS A 93 15.44 -26.47 10.25
C HIS A 93 15.60 -27.17 11.60
N THR A 94 14.57 -27.06 12.44
CA THR A 94 14.50 -27.70 13.76
C THR A 94 13.53 -28.88 13.75
N VAL A 95 13.96 -30.02 14.26
CA VAL A 95 13.16 -31.26 14.32
C VAL A 95 13.03 -31.70 15.77
N GLU A 96 11.83 -32.09 16.18
CA GLU A 96 11.62 -32.72 17.50
C GLU A 96 12.29 -34.10 17.50
N THR A 97 13.18 -34.34 18.46
CA THR A 97 14.00 -35.54 18.54
C THR A 97 14.05 -36.02 19.99
N GLU A 98 13.94 -37.34 20.20
CA GLU A 98 14.16 -37.94 21.51
C GLU A 98 15.67 -37.97 21.79
N LEU A 99 16.11 -37.22 22.79
CA LEU A 99 17.49 -37.18 23.23
C LEU A 99 17.65 -38.00 24.51
N PHE A 100 18.73 -38.76 24.57
CA PHE A 100 19.17 -39.50 25.75
C PHE A 100 20.36 -38.76 26.37
N GLU A 101 20.28 -38.53 27.69
CA GLU A 101 21.38 -38.07 28.53
C GLU A 101 21.89 -39.24 29.36
N HIS A 102 23.17 -39.61 29.18
CA HIS A 102 23.80 -40.60 30.05
C HIS A 102 24.14 -39.96 31.40
N LEU A 103 23.44 -40.37 32.46
CA LEU A 103 23.54 -39.75 33.79
C LEU A 103 24.95 -39.80 34.41
N SER A 104 25.78 -40.78 34.03
CA SER A 104 27.14 -40.91 34.59
C SER A 104 28.17 -39.97 33.95
N CYS A 105 28.06 -39.66 32.65
CA CYS A 105 29.04 -38.83 31.93
C CYS A 105 28.47 -37.51 31.40
N GLY A 106 27.14 -37.34 31.41
CA GLY A 106 26.44 -36.16 30.91
C GLY A 106 26.38 -36.05 29.38
N HIS A 107 26.78 -37.08 28.64
CA HIS A 107 26.70 -37.05 27.18
C HIS A 107 25.26 -37.09 26.72
N ILE A 108 24.90 -36.17 25.82
CA ILE A 108 23.56 -36.01 25.26
C ILE A 108 23.63 -36.25 23.75
N ALA A 109 22.87 -37.21 23.26
CA ALA A 109 22.73 -37.49 21.84
C ALA A 109 21.33 -38.03 21.52
N ALA A 110 21.01 -38.12 20.23
CA ALA A 110 19.79 -38.78 19.78
C ALA A 110 19.78 -40.24 20.27
N ARG A 111 18.60 -40.75 20.64
CA ARG A 111 18.42 -42.13 21.09
C ARG A 111 19.12 -43.14 20.20
N GLU A 112 19.02 -42.98 18.89
CA GLU A 112 19.59 -43.88 17.88
C GLU A 112 21.12 -43.96 17.98
N ALA A 113 21.79 -42.94 18.52
CA ALA A 113 23.24 -42.96 18.72
C ALA A 113 23.66 -43.83 19.90
N PHE A 114 22.73 -44.15 20.81
CA PHE A 114 22.96 -45.07 21.92
C PHE A 114 22.64 -46.52 21.56
N GLU A 115 21.82 -46.78 20.54
CA GLU A 115 21.38 -48.13 20.17
C GLU A 115 22.51 -48.91 19.45
N ALA A 116 23.02 -49.96 20.09
CA ALA A 116 24.07 -50.84 19.55
C ALA A 116 23.52 -52.18 19.01
N GLY A 117 22.29 -52.54 19.38
CA GLY A 117 21.62 -53.78 19.01
C GLY A 117 20.20 -53.86 19.59
N PRO A 118 19.46 -54.97 19.37
CA PRO A 118 18.14 -55.16 19.99
C PRO A 118 18.27 -55.12 21.52
N ASP A 119 17.65 -54.12 22.15
CA ASP A 119 17.69 -53.88 23.59
C ASP A 119 19.11 -53.69 24.17
N GLU A 120 20.08 -53.28 23.33
CA GLU A 120 21.47 -53.02 23.76
C GLU A 120 21.79 -51.53 23.55
N TYR A 121 22.15 -50.85 24.64
CA TYR A 121 22.50 -49.43 24.64
C TYR A 121 23.95 -49.22 25.09
N VAL A 122 24.70 -48.41 24.33
CA VAL A 122 26.08 -48.04 24.63
C VAL A 122 26.22 -46.53 24.50
N CYS A 123 26.83 -45.88 25.48
CA CYS A 123 27.10 -44.45 25.38
C CYS A 123 28.16 -44.17 24.29
N PRO A 124 27.87 -43.34 23.28
CA PRO A 124 28.79 -43.10 22.17
C PRO A 124 30.02 -42.27 22.54
N ASP A 125 30.04 -41.64 23.73
CA ASP A 125 31.14 -40.79 24.20
C ASP A 125 32.11 -41.53 25.14
N CYS A 126 31.59 -42.28 26.13
CA CYS A 126 32.41 -43.01 27.08
C CYS A 126 32.48 -44.52 26.85
N GLU A 127 31.78 -45.02 25.82
CA GLU A 127 31.72 -46.44 25.41
C GLU A 127 31.19 -47.38 26.50
N ALA A 128 30.55 -46.85 27.55
CA ALA A 128 29.95 -47.63 28.61
C ALA A 128 28.68 -48.35 28.12
N HIS A 129 28.59 -49.66 28.36
CA HIS A 129 27.34 -50.41 28.24
C HIS A 129 26.38 -49.95 29.33
N LEU A 130 25.11 -49.75 28.95
CA LEU A 130 24.04 -49.35 29.85
C LEU A 130 23.21 -50.60 30.18
N ASP A 131 23.26 -51.04 31.43
CA ASP A 131 22.62 -52.26 31.91
C ASP A 131 21.11 -52.03 32.16
N SER A 132 20.71 -50.77 32.44
CA SER A 132 19.32 -50.34 32.60
C SER A 132 19.08 -48.99 31.94
N LEU A 133 17.85 -48.77 31.47
CA LEU A 133 17.39 -47.44 31.03
C LEU A 133 17.30 -46.44 32.20
N ASP A 134 17.36 -46.89 33.45
CA ASP A 134 17.46 -46.01 34.64
C ASP A 134 18.76 -45.19 34.66
N GLU A 135 19.76 -45.57 33.85
CA GLU A 135 21.03 -44.85 33.70
C GLU A 135 20.95 -43.70 32.68
N ILE A 136 19.77 -43.52 32.05
CA ILE A 136 19.48 -42.50 31.05
C ILE A 136 18.35 -41.59 31.52
N GLU A 137 18.48 -40.29 31.29
CA GLU A 137 17.34 -39.38 31.25
C GLU A 137 16.93 -39.15 29.79
N SER A 138 15.66 -39.39 29.47
CA SER A 138 15.12 -39.17 28.12
C SER A 138 14.20 -37.96 28.06
N GLY A 139 14.29 -37.20 26.97
CA GLY A 139 13.41 -36.07 26.74
C GLY A 139 13.33 -35.70 25.27
N HIS A 140 12.13 -35.29 24.84
CA HIS A 140 11.95 -34.70 23.52
C HIS A 140 12.47 -33.26 23.54
N ARG A 141 13.39 -32.95 22.62
CA ARG A 141 13.94 -31.61 22.42
C ARG A 141 13.94 -31.27 20.92
N HIS A 142 13.98 -29.99 20.60
CA HIS A 142 14.10 -29.52 19.22
C HIS A 142 15.58 -29.43 18.84
N VAL A 143 16.04 -30.31 17.95
CA VAL A 143 17.41 -30.36 17.43
C VAL A 143 17.47 -29.59 16.11
N CYS A 144 18.40 -28.63 16.03
CA CYS A 144 18.67 -27.91 14.80
C CYS A 144 19.57 -28.75 13.88
N GLN A 145 19.10 -29.00 12.67
CA GLN A 145 19.83 -29.79 11.67
C GLN A 145 20.96 -29.01 10.99
N ASP A 146 20.99 -27.68 11.13
CA ASP A 146 22.02 -26.84 10.50
C ASP A 146 23.23 -26.60 11.42
N CYS A 147 23.02 -26.45 12.75
CA CYS A 147 24.09 -26.20 13.70
C CYS A 147 24.28 -27.26 14.80
N GLY A 148 23.37 -28.25 14.89
CA GLY A 148 23.43 -29.34 15.86
C GLY A 148 23.03 -28.98 17.30
N SER A 149 22.76 -27.70 17.60
CA SER A 149 22.27 -27.30 18.93
C SER A 149 20.85 -27.82 19.17
N TYR A 150 20.49 -28.04 20.44
CA TYR A 150 19.13 -28.41 20.84
C TYR A 150 18.56 -27.46 21.88
N ALA A 151 17.23 -27.35 21.91
CA ALA A 151 16.49 -26.55 22.89
C ALA A 151 15.20 -27.27 23.30
N GLU A 152 14.66 -26.95 24.48
CA GLU A 152 13.36 -27.50 24.93
C GLU A 152 12.21 -27.02 24.06
N GLN A 153 12.26 -25.75 23.65
CA GLN A 153 11.29 -25.14 22.75
C GLN A 153 12.06 -24.35 21.70
N PRO A 154 11.59 -24.34 20.44
CA PRO A 154 12.18 -23.48 19.44
C PRO A 154 11.72 -22.03 19.67
N GLU A 155 12.44 -21.07 19.12
CA GLU A 155 12.02 -19.67 19.15
C GLU A 155 10.92 -19.40 18.12
N HIS A 156 9.97 -18.54 18.45
CA HIS A 156 8.93 -18.11 17.53
C HIS A 156 9.47 -17.05 16.56
N GLY A 157 9.20 -17.23 15.27
CA GLY A 157 9.68 -16.34 14.24
C GLY A 157 8.64 -16.05 13.16
N LEU A 158 8.91 -15.01 12.39
CA LEU A 158 8.22 -14.67 11.14
C LEU A 158 9.21 -14.85 10.01
N ARG A 159 8.94 -15.80 9.12
CA ARG A 159 9.72 -16.07 7.91
C ARG A 159 9.19 -15.25 6.74
N CYS A 160 10.06 -14.49 6.10
CA CYS A 160 9.76 -13.86 4.83
C CYS A 160 9.64 -14.92 3.73
N ARG A 161 8.56 -14.87 2.94
CA ARG A 161 8.35 -15.79 1.81
C ARG A 161 9.26 -15.47 0.62
N ASP A 162 9.71 -14.22 0.50
CA ASP A 162 10.53 -13.76 -0.62
C ASP A 162 12.02 -13.95 -0.40
N CYS A 163 12.57 -13.42 0.70
CA CYS A 163 14.01 -13.52 0.98
C CYS A 163 14.39 -14.68 1.90
N GLY A 164 13.44 -15.31 2.59
CA GLY A 164 13.67 -16.44 3.49
C GLY A 164 14.16 -16.05 4.89
N ASP A 165 14.53 -14.78 5.12
CA ASP A 165 14.95 -14.28 6.43
C ASP A 165 13.88 -14.50 7.50
N ILE A 166 14.33 -14.73 8.73
CA ILE A 166 13.48 -14.94 9.90
C ILE A 166 13.74 -13.83 10.90
N TYR A 167 12.65 -13.19 11.33
CA TYR A 167 12.67 -12.12 12.34
C TYR A 167 11.79 -12.50 13.51
N THR A 168 12.07 -11.95 14.69
CA THR A 168 11.13 -12.09 15.81
C THR A 168 9.86 -11.29 15.51
N PRO A 169 8.69 -11.68 16.03
CA PRO A 169 7.47 -10.90 15.86
C PRO A 169 7.58 -9.44 16.36
N GLY A 170 8.44 -9.19 17.37
CA GLY A 170 8.66 -7.86 17.91
C GLY A 170 9.51 -6.95 17.02
N ASP A 171 10.31 -7.52 16.11
CA ASP A 171 11.16 -6.77 15.18
C ASP A 171 10.45 -6.50 13.84
N ALA A 172 9.37 -7.20 13.55
CA ALA A 172 8.62 -7.06 12.31
C ALA A 172 7.78 -5.77 12.29
N THR A 173 7.66 -5.16 11.10
CA THR A 173 6.80 -3.99 10.93
C THR A 173 5.37 -4.44 10.70
N GLU A 174 4.44 -3.93 11.50
CA GLU A 174 3.02 -4.24 11.37
C GLU A 174 2.35 -3.32 10.35
N ARG A 175 1.57 -3.91 9.44
CA ARG A 175 0.68 -3.17 8.54
C ARG A 175 -0.77 -3.52 8.86
N VAL A 176 -1.53 -2.51 9.26
CA VAL A 176 -2.97 -2.63 9.48
C VAL A 176 -3.69 -2.50 8.15
N LEU A 177 -4.51 -3.49 7.86
CA LEU A 177 -5.38 -3.52 6.69
C LEU A 177 -6.78 -3.15 7.13
N CYS A 178 -7.37 -2.20 6.42
CA CYS A 178 -8.72 -1.75 6.66
C CYS A 178 -9.60 -1.99 5.45
N ARG A 179 -10.90 -2.07 5.68
CA ARG A 179 -11.92 -1.80 4.66
C ARG A 179 -12.19 -0.31 4.57
N TYR A 180 -12.49 0.17 3.36
CA TYR A 180 -12.75 1.58 3.11
C TYR A 180 -14.14 1.79 2.53
N ALA A 181 -14.91 2.67 3.17
CA ALA A 181 -16.23 3.08 2.73
C ALA A 181 -16.25 4.59 2.51
N LEU A 182 -17.12 5.07 1.62
CA LEU A 182 -17.28 6.52 1.42
C LEU A 182 -17.93 7.16 2.65
N THR A 183 -17.41 8.31 3.10
CA THR A 183 -18.06 9.11 4.15
C THR A 183 -19.05 10.10 3.55
N ASP A 184 -19.89 10.73 4.38
CA ASP A 184 -20.74 11.85 3.94
C ASP A 184 -19.94 13.01 3.34
N GLU A 185 -18.71 13.23 3.81
CA GLU A 185 -17.79 14.21 3.24
C GLU A 185 -17.23 13.75 1.90
N GLY A 186 -16.87 12.47 1.80
CA GLY A 186 -16.47 11.85 0.55
C GLY A 186 -17.56 11.91 -0.52
N THR A 187 -18.82 11.66 -0.16
CA THR A 187 -19.97 11.77 -1.08
C THR A 187 -20.06 13.17 -1.66
N ARG A 188 -20.11 14.21 -0.81
CA ARG A 188 -20.14 15.61 -1.25
C ARG A 188 -18.92 15.98 -2.10
N TRP A 189 -17.76 15.45 -1.74
CA TRP A 189 -16.52 15.68 -2.47
C TRP A 189 -16.59 15.07 -3.88
N VAL A 190 -17.11 13.84 -4.03
CA VAL A 190 -17.29 13.16 -5.32
C VAL A 190 -18.30 13.90 -6.17
N GLU A 191 -19.46 14.27 -5.60
CA GLU A 191 -20.49 15.07 -6.26
C GLU A 191 -19.92 16.36 -6.84
N ALA A 192 -19.08 17.09 -6.08
CA ALA A 192 -18.43 18.29 -6.57
C ALA A 192 -17.45 18.03 -7.73
N GLN A 193 -16.70 16.93 -7.71
CA GLN A 193 -15.81 16.57 -8.83
C GLN A 193 -16.62 16.21 -10.09
N LEU A 194 -17.71 15.45 -9.93
CA LEU A 194 -18.57 15.02 -11.02
C LEU A 194 -19.31 16.20 -11.65
N ALA A 195 -19.88 17.09 -10.83
CA ALA A 195 -20.53 18.31 -11.30
C ALA A 195 -19.54 19.18 -12.10
N ALA A 196 -18.34 19.41 -11.59
CA ALA A 196 -17.30 20.14 -12.31
C ALA A 196 -16.92 19.49 -13.66
N ARG A 197 -16.98 18.16 -13.74
CA ARG A 197 -16.71 17.41 -14.98
C ARG A 197 -17.82 17.59 -15.99
N GLU A 198 -19.06 17.45 -15.55
CA GLU A 198 -20.25 17.62 -16.37
C GLU A 198 -20.32 19.03 -16.93
N SER A 199 -20.14 20.06 -16.09
CA SER A 199 -20.14 21.44 -16.54
C SER A 199 -19.01 21.77 -17.52
N MET A 200 -17.86 21.10 -17.42
CA MET A 200 -16.78 21.24 -18.41
C MET A 200 -17.16 20.60 -19.75
N VAL A 201 -17.82 19.44 -19.76
CA VAL A 201 -18.35 18.82 -20.98
C VAL A 201 -19.38 19.74 -21.63
N GLU A 202 -20.40 20.18 -20.88
CA GLU A 202 -21.46 21.07 -21.37
C GLU A 202 -20.88 22.37 -21.96
N THR A 203 -19.91 22.99 -21.26
CA THR A 203 -19.24 24.21 -21.74
C THR A 203 -18.52 24.00 -23.08
N LEU A 204 -17.95 22.81 -23.31
CA LEU A 204 -17.28 22.49 -24.57
C LEU A 204 -18.30 22.21 -25.68
N GLU A 205 -19.36 21.47 -25.40
CA GLU A 205 -20.43 21.19 -26.36
C GLU A 205 -21.15 22.47 -26.82
N GLU A 206 -21.46 23.39 -25.91
CA GLU A 206 -22.02 24.71 -26.23
C GLU A 206 -21.11 25.54 -27.16
N ARG A 207 -19.81 25.26 -27.15
CA ARG A 207 -18.80 25.91 -28.00
C ARG A 207 -18.50 25.15 -29.29
N GLY A 208 -19.21 24.04 -29.55
CA GLY A 208 -19.11 23.28 -30.79
C GLY A 208 -18.13 22.11 -30.77
N PHE A 209 -17.59 21.73 -29.61
CA PHE A 209 -16.75 20.54 -29.47
C PHE A 209 -17.60 19.28 -29.28
N ASP A 210 -17.18 18.16 -29.85
CA ASP A 210 -17.63 16.82 -29.42
C ASP A 210 -16.83 16.44 -28.17
N ALA A 211 -17.47 16.53 -27.00
CA ALA A 211 -16.81 16.38 -25.70
C ALA A 211 -17.20 15.06 -25.01
N ARG A 212 -16.21 14.43 -24.37
CA ARG A 212 -16.35 13.14 -23.70
C ARG A 212 -15.70 13.19 -22.32
N ALA A 213 -16.44 12.77 -21.30
CA ALA A 213 -15.93 12.60 -19.95
C ALA A 213 -15.28 11.22 -19.76
N ASN A 214 -14.34 11.15 -18.82
CA ASN A 214 -13.71 9.90 -18.35
C ASN A 214 -13.25 9.01 -19.52
N THR A 215 -12.35 9.54 -20.34
CA THR A 215 -11.92 8.90 -21.58
C THR A 215 -10.40 8.80 -21.64
N THR A 216 -9.89 8.12 -22.65
CA THR A 216 -8.45 8.01 -22.91
C THR A 216 -8.09 8.74 -24.19
N VAL A 217 -6.90 9.33 -24.21
CA VAL A 217 -6.29 9.91 -25.41
C VAL A 217 -5.02 9.14 -25.73
N THR A 218 -4.83 8.78 -27.00
CA THR A 218 -3.64 8.04 -27.44
C THR A 218 -2.48 9.00 -27.65
N THR A 219 -1.38 8.77 -26.93
CA THR A 219 -0.13 9.51 -27.08
C THR A 219 0.96 8.63 -27.68
N ASP A 220 2.10 9.22 -28.03
CA ASP A 220 3.32 8.51 -28.42
C ASP A 220 3.83 7.53 -27.33
N ARG A 221 3.42 7.76 -26.07
CA ARG A 221 3.76 6.94 -24.90
C ARG A 221 2.64 5.97 -24.49
N GLY A 222 1.62 5.80 -25.33
CA GLY A 222 0.46 4.96 -25.07
C GLY A 222 -0.78 5.76 -24.65
N ASP A 223 -1.84 5.04 -24.27
CA ASP A 223 -3.11 5.64 -23.89
C ASP A 223 -3.01 6.31 -22.53
N ARG A 224 -3.55 7.53 -22.44
CA ARG A 224 -3.53 8.36 -21.24
C ARG A 224 -4.95 8.70 -20.82
N PRO A 225 -5.37 8.35 -19.60
CA PRO A 225 -6.68 8.71 -19.09
C PRO A 225 -6.75 10.22 -18.85
N VAL A 226 -7.89 10.81 -19.18
CA VAL A 226 -8.19 12.24 -19.00
C VAL A 226 -9.61 12.43 -18.48
N HIS A 227 -9.82 13.49 -17.71
CA HIS A 227 -11.14 13.76 -17.13
C HIS A 227 -12.15 14.19 -18.20
N VAL A 228 -11.73 15.05 -19.13
CA VAL A 228 -12.53 15.46 -20.29
C VAL A 228 -11.62 15.61 -21.50
N TYR A 229 -12.08 15.14 -22.65
CA TYR A 229 -11.50 15.43 -23.97
C TYR A 229 -12.58 16.03 -24.87
N GLY A 230 -12.25 17.07 -25.62
CA GLY A 230 -13.14 17.65 -26.61
C GLY A 230 -12.43 17.90 -27.93
N GLU A 231 -13.11 17.63 -29.04
CA GLU A 231 -12.58 17.84 -30.38
C GLU A 231 -13.57 18.62 -31.25
N ASP A 232 -13.08 19.66 -31.93
CA ASP A 232 -13.79 20.38 -32.98
C ASP A 232 -13.11 20.05 -34.31
N GLU A 233 -13.73 19.14 -35.07
CA GLU A 233 -13.21 18.70 -36.37
C GLU A 233 -13.20 19.82 -37.42
N LEU A 234 -14.09 20.81 -37.31
CA LEU A 234 -14.19 21.90 -38.29
C LEU A 234 -13.06 22.91 -38.11
N LEU A 235 -12.66 23.15 -36.86
CA LEU A 235 -11.59 24.08 -36.50
C LEU A 235 -10.24 23.39 -36.26
N ASP A 236 -10.17 22.06 -36.41
CA ASP A 236 -8.99 21.23 -36.10
C ASP A 236 -8.41 21.56 -34.71
N SER A 237 -9.30 21.65 -33.72
CA SER A 237 -8.97 22.10 -32.36
C SER A 237 -9.33 21.06 -31.33
N ARG A 238 -8.40 20.77 -30.41
CA ARG A 238 -8.61 19.82 -29.32
C ARG A 238 -8.48 20.49 -27.96
N VAL A 239 -9.18 19.95 -26.96
CA VAL A 239 -9.11 20.34 -25.56
C VAL A 239 -8.96 19.10 -24.70
N VAL A 240 -8.07 19.18 -23.71
CA VAL A 240 -7.99 18.20 -22.62
C VAL A 240 -8.21 18.95 -21.33
N ALA A 241 -9.11 18.47 -20.47
CA ALA A 241 -9.32 19.02 -19.15
C ALA A 241 -8.94 18.04 -18.03
N ALA A 242 -8.36 18.57 -16.95
CA ALA A 242 -8.17 17.84 -15.69
C ALA A 242 -8.90 18.54 -14.54
N ILE A 243 -9.47 17.74 -13.65
CA ILE A 243 -10.30 18.22 -12.53
C ILE A 243 -9.64 17.78 -11.24
N HIS A 244 -9.40 18.75 -10.36
CA HIS A 244 -8.84 18.49 -9.05
C HIS A 244 -9.49 19.39 -8.02
N GLU A 245 -9.58 18.92 -6.78
CA GLU A 245 -9.96 19.80 -5.67
C GLU A 245 -9.01 21.01 -5.56
N ARG A 246 -7.72 20.74 -5.37
CA ARG A 246 -6.66 21.74 -5.35
C ARG A 246 -5.48 21.26 -6.21
N PRO A 247 -5.33 21.75 -7.46
CA PRO A 247 -4.23 21.38 -8.32
C PRO A 247 -2.87 21.78 -7.74
N GLY A 248 -1.90 20.87 -7.83
CA GLY A 248 -0.50 21.09 -7.51
C GLY A 248 0.39 21.02 -8.75
N ARG A 249 1.70 21.20 -8.55
CA ARG A 249 2.71 21.21 -9.63
C ARG A 249 2.64 19.96 -10.53
N GLU A 250 2.50 18.78 -9.92
CA GLU A 250 2.51 17.50 -10.62
C GLU A 250 1.29 17.35 -11.56
N ALA A 251 0.08 17.62 -11.07
CA ALA A 251 -1.15 17.64 -11.88
C ALA A 251 -1.03 18.57 -13.09
N ALA A 252 -0.56 19.81 -12.87
CA ALA A 252 -0.40 20.78 -13.96
C ALA A 252 0.66 20.31 -14.98
N THR A 253 1.75 19.72 -14.52
CA THR A 253 2.80 19.16 -15.39
C THR A 253 2.26 18.01 -16.23
N GLN A 254 1.53 17.08 -15.60
CA GLN A 254 0.94 15.93 -16.27
C GLN A 254 -0.08 16.34 -17.34
N LEU A 255 -0.98 17.28 -17.01
CA LEU A 255 -1.95 17.81 -17.96
C LEU A 255 -1.28 18.48 -19.15
N ARG A 256 -0.28 19.34 -18.92
CA ARG A 256 0.50 19.97 -19.99
C ARG A 256 1.10 18.93 -20.92
N ASP A 257 1.75 17.91 -20.36
CA ASP A 257 2.45 16.90 -21.15
C ASP A 257 1.49 16.06 -22.00
N ILE A 258 0.32 15.69 -21.45
CA ILE A 258 -0.73 15.00 -22.20
C ILE A 258 -1.26 15.91 -23.31
N ALA A 259 -1.60 17.15 -23.00
CA ALA A 259 -2.16 18.10 -23.96
C ALA A 259 -1.20 18.38 -25.12
N ALA A 260 0.09 18.57 -24.82
CA ALA A 260 1.12 18.75 -25.84
C ALA A 260 1.29 17.52 -26.75
N ALA A 261 1.16 16.30 -26.20
CA ALA A 261 1.31 15.06 -26.97
C ALA A 261 0.17 14.84 -27.99
N VAL A 262 -1.00 15.45 -27.76
CA VAL A 262 -2.18 15.31 -28.64
C VAL A 262 -2.59 16.63 -29.31
N ASP A 263 -1.69 17.64 -29.29
CA ASP A 263 -1.94 18.97 -29.83
C ASP A 263 -3.27 19.61 -29.35
N ALA A 264 -3.52 19.50 -28.04
CA ALA A 264 -4.71 20.03 -27.39
C ALA A 264 -4.38 21.20 -26.47
N ARG A 265 -5.39 22.07 -26.26
CA ARG A 265 -5.31 23.13 -25.25
C ARG A 265 -5.66 22.58 -23.87
N PRO A 266 -4.81 22.77 -22.84
CA PRO A 266 -5.07 22.25 -21.51
C PRO A 266 -6.00 23.15 -20.69
N TYR A 267 -6.99 22.55 -20.04
CA TYR A 267 -7.89 23.19 -19.07
C TYR A 267 -7.75 22.54 -17.70
N LEU A 268 -7.43 23.32 -16.68
CA LEU A 268 -7.27 22.84 -15.31
C LEU A 268 -8.39 23.39 -14.44
N VAL A 269 -9.29 22.52 -13.99
CA VAL A 269 -10.44 22.89 -13.18
C VAL A 269 -10.14 22.61 -11.70
N THR A 270 -10.34 23.63 -10.84
CA THR A 270 -10.28 23.50 -9.38
C THR A 270 -11.67 23.55 -8.76
N THR A 271 -12.03 22.58 -7.91
CA THR A 271 -13.33 22.59 -7.20
C THR A 271 -13.27 23.29 -5.84
N LEU A 272 -12.07 23.58 -5.32
CA LEU A 272 -11.88 24.41 -4.12
C LEU A 272 -11.67 25.89 -4.47
N GLY A 273 -11.64 26.24 -5.76
CA GLY A 273 -11.33 27.59 -6.22
C GLY A 273 -9.91 28.04 -5.90
N SER A 274 -8.96 27.11 -5.70
CA SER A 274 -7.57 27.47 -5.38
C SER A 274 -6.54 26.54 -6.03
N VAL A 275 -5.37 27.09 -6.35
CA VAL A 275 -4.24 26.38 -6.95
C VAL A 275 -2.94 26.67 -6.19
N GLU A 276 -1.96 25.78 -6.29
CA GLU A 276 -0.62 26.04 -5.74
C GLU A 276 0.15 27.02 -6.63
N LYS A 277 1.02 27.85 -6.03
CA LYS A 277 1.81 28.88 -6.73
C LYS A 277 2.53 28.37 -8.00
N ASP A 278 3.12 27.19 -7.93
CA ASP A 278 3.85 26.58 -9.06
C ASP A 278 2.96 26.28 -10.27
N VAL A 279 1.65 26.08 -10.06
CA VAL A 279 0.68 25.81 -11.13
C VAL A 279 0.56 27.00 -12.08
N VAL A 280 0.59 28.22 -11.55
CA VAL A 280 0.43 29.44 -12.35
C VAL A 280 1.56 29.57 -13.38
N SER A 281 2.80 29.36 -12.96
CA SER A 281 3.95 29.42 -13.87
C SER A 281 3.93 28.32 -14.94
N ILE A 282 3.44 27.13 -14.60
CA ILE A 282 3.25 26.05 -15.58
C ILE A 282 2.14 26.42 -16.56
N ALA A 283 1.05 27.00 -16.06
CA ALA A 283 -0.09 27.35 -16.87
C ALA A 283 0.22 28.43 -17.91
N GLU A 284 0.93 29.50 -17.50
CA GLU A 284 1.40 30.56 -18.41
C GLU A 284 2.31 30.01 -19.52
N GLY A 285 3.23 29.11 -19.18
CA GLY A 285 4.16 28.53 -20.16
C GLY A 285 3.53 27.55 -21.15
N ALA A 286 2.31 27.07 -20.86
CA ALA A 286 1.61 26.05 -21.63
C ALA A 286 0.31 26.55 -22.30
N ASP A 287 0.01 27.85 -22.23
CA ASP A 287 -1.29 28.42 -22.59
C ASP A 287 -2.48 27.65 -21.95
N MET A 288 -2.29 27.22 -20.70
CA MET A 288 -3.28 26.48 -19.93
C MET A 288 -4.28 27.42 -19.29
N ARG A 289 -5.56 27.10 -19.44
CA ARG A 289 -6.63 27.84 -18.75
C ARG A 289 -6.93 27.21 -17.41
N ILE A 290 -6.95 28.03 -16.36
CA ILE A 290 -7.36 27.60 -15.02
C ILE A 290 -8.80 28.08 -14.81
N LEU A 291 -9.68 27.16 -14.44
CA LEU A 291 -11.07 27.45 -14.11
C LEU A 291 -11.34 27.03 -12.67
N SER A 292 -12.23 27.75 -11.98
CA SER A 292 -12.85 27.28 -10.74
C SER A 292 -14.26 26.80 -11.02
N ALA A 293 -14.64 25.69 -10.41
CA ALA A 293 -16.02 25.23 -10.33
C ALA A 293 -16.59 25.61 -8.96
N ASP A 294 -17.74 26.28 -8.96
CA ASP A 294 -18.49 26.48 -7.72
C ASP A 294 -19.31 25.24 -7.34
N THR A 295 -20.02 25.31 -6.21
CA THR A 295 -20.84 24.20 -5.71
C THR A 295 -22.05 23.88 -6.59
N GLU A 296 -22.43 24.78 -7.50
CA GLU A 296 -23.53 24.61 -8.45
C GLU A 296 -23.03 24.17 -9.85
N GLY A 297 -21.72 23.93 -10.00
CA GLY A 297 -21.08 23.51 -11.25
C GLY A 297 -20.70 24.66 -12.19
N SER A 298 -20.98 25.91 -11.83
CA SER A 298 -20.62 27.04 -12.71
C SER A 298 -19.10 27.19 -12.80
N LEU A 299 -18.60 27.30 -14.04
CA LEU A 299 -17.18 27.47 -14.31
C LEU A 299 -16.84 28.96 -14.46
N SER A 300 -15.85 29.42 -13.70
CA SER A 300 -15.35 30.79 -13.75
C SER A 300 -13.82 30.85 -13.85
N ASN A 301 -13.27 32.02 -14.19
CA ASN A 301 -11.82 32.24 -14.19
C ASN A 301 -11.29 32.71 -12.82
N ASP A 302 -12.15 32.79 -11.79
CA ASP A 302 -11.78 33.35 -10.49
C ASP A 302 -11.22 32.26 -9.57
N TYR A 303 -9.95 32.35 -9.22
CA TYR A 303 -9.30 31.41 -8.31
C TYR A 303 -8.27 32.09 -7.40
N GLN A 304 -7.95 31.44 -6.28
CA GLN A 304 -6.95 31.90 -5.32
C GLN A 304 -5.62 31.15 -5.49
N ILE A 305 -4.51 31.83 -5.26
CA ILE A 305 -3.18 31.23 -5.26
C ILE A 305 -2.76 30.95 -3.82
N THR A 306 -2.35 29.72 -3.54
CA THR A 306 -1.90 29.27 -2.22
C THR A 306 -0.40 28.94 -2.23
N GLU A 307 0.28 29.16 -1.10
CA GLU A 307 1.64 28.64 -0.93
C GLU A 307 1.59 27.12 -0.79
N GLY A 308 2.50 26.42 -1.49
CA GLY A 308 2.58 24.96 -1.48
C GLY A 308 2.71 24.39 -0.06
N LYS A 309 2.30 23.12 0.09
CA LYS A 309 2.20 22.40 1.37
C LYS A 309 3.38 22.72 2.31
N ARG A 310 3.11 23.36 3.46
CA ARG A 310 4.02 23.32 4.61
C ARG A 310 4.26 21.84 4.90
N THR A 311 5.51 21.38 4.77
CA THR A 311 5.95 20.15 5.41
C THR A 311 5.49 20.20 6.86
N SER A 312 4.86 19.12 7.32
CA SER A 312 4.45 18.89 8.69
C SER A 312 5.51 19.46 9.65
N PRO A 313 5.12 20.16 10.73
CA PRO A 313 6.10 20.61 11.70
C PRO A 313 6.88 19.39 12.18
N SER A 314 8.21 19.44 12.04
CA SER A 314 9.12 18.42 12.56
C SER A 314 8.74 18.08 14.01
N LEU A 315 8.95 16.82 14.41
CA LEU A 315 8.71 16.27 15.75
C LEU A 315 9.15 17.19 16.91
N VAL A 316 10.10 18.10 16.66
CA VAL A 316 10.62 19.09 17.61
C VAL A 316 9.57 20.14 18.04
N GLN A 317 8.55 20.42 17.23
CA GLN A 317 7.54 21.45 17.55
C GLN A 317 6.38 20.96 18.45
N ARG A 318 6.24 19.64 18.69
CA ARG A 318 5.22 19.11 19.62
C ARG A 318 5.66 19.13 21.09
N ILE A 319 6.96 19.27 21.36
CA ILE A 319 7.49 19.32 22.73
C ILE A 319 7.37 20.74 23.33
N ALA A 320 7.39 21.78 22.49
CA ALA A 320 7.32 23.17 22.97
C ALA A 320 5.94 23.61 23.46
N SER A 321 4.87 22.90 23.11
CA SER A 321 3.49 23.20 23.55
C SER A 321 3.03 22.42 24.79
N ALA A 322 3.84 21.50 25.33
CA ALA A 322 3.53 20.73 26.54
C ALA A 322 4.18 21.28 27.82
N VAL A 323 4.99 22.35 27.74
CA VAL A 323 5.78 22.87 28.89
C VAL A 323 5.42 24.32 29.25
N ARG A 324 4.25 24.82 28.83
CA ARG A 324 3.78 26.15 29.28
C ARG A 324 2.28 26.16 29.57
N GLN A 325 1.91 25.71 30.76
CA GLN A 325 0.91 26.42 31.58
C GLN A 325 1.35 26.33 33.06
N PRO A 326 1.24 27.43 33.83
CA PRO A 326 1.50 27.44 35.28
C PRO A 326 0.42 26.68 36.07
#